data_AF-A0AAP6WL44-F1
#
_entry.id   AF-A0AAP6WL44-F1
#
_cell.length_a   1.000
_cell.length_b   1.000
_cell.length_c   1.000
_cell.angle_alpha   90.00
_cell.angle_beta   90.00
_cell.angle_gamma   90.00
#
_symmetry.space_group_name_H-M   'P 1'
#
loop_
_entity.id
_entity.type
_entity.pdbx_description
1 polymer ?
#
loop_
_entity_poly.entity_id
_entity_poly.type
_entity_poly.pdbx_seq_one_letter_code
_entity_poly.pdbx_strand_id
1 'polypeptide(L)'
;MAQYKFMRKNLSKYTSYLLTSIYGLTLESSKGVKDYISKESTKNIDGEVIDIKEKLKRGLEFNNKDITNPKLILEGNIEFREILSTEILKSNGLEIVVDREFPNIVQYKIGEKILKGARKSRDEFLINGSRFKPKVTSEKIYDHIEGEYYLYRLNFRKINVEMAISFKIIDNTVKLQFEEINENGEFKIYKIQIPNHNLISINEEEENLDITAARVYGILSSNDYFYDLREKEVDQNPVHQTMAFLDNGGLVASLENNVLDYEKQVYYQTTLNEGVKEAGLWNGSWTYREQLSDSEGGTFSGVTELPWSRIVISGDKNNDDLVD
;
A
#
# COMPACT_ATOMS: atom_id res chain seq x y z
N MET A 1 -9.71 22.98 -6.25
CA MET A 1 -10.54 21.83 -6.68
C MET A 1 -10.52 21.78 -8.20
N ALA A 2 -9.65 20.96 -8.78
CA ALA A 2 -9.66 20.69 -10.21
C ALA A 2 -10.25 19.28 -10.39
N GLN A 3 -11.48 19.21 -10.89
CA GLN A 3 -12.06 17.97 -11.42
C GLN A 3 -11.50 17.80 -12.83
N TYR A 4 -10.59 16.85 -13.03
CA TYR A 4 -10.16 16.50 -14.38
C TYR A 4 -11.13 15.50 -15.01
N LYS A 5 -11.56 15.88 -16.21
CA LYS A 5 -12.57 15.25 -17.04
C LYS A 5 -11.97 14.01 -17.70
N PHE A 6 -12.48 12.84 -17.34
CA PHE A 6 -12.13 11.53 -17.89
C PHE A 6 -12.04 11.56 -19.43
N MET A 7 -10.90 11.13 -19.98
CA MET A 7 -10.73 10.92 -21.42
C MET A 7 -11.43 9.60 -21.83
N ARG A 8 -12.51 9.75 -22.59
CA ARG A 8 -13.48 8.74 -23.08
C ARG A 8 -12.92 7.55 -23.89
N LYS A 9 -11.60 7.36 -24.01
CA LYS A 9 -11.06 6.47 -25.06
C LYS A 9 -11.02 4.97 -24.69
N ASN A 10 -11.06 4.62 -23.40
CA ASN A 10 -10.93 3.21 -22.97
C ASN A 10 -12.18 2.64 -22.25
N LEU A 11 -13.19 3.46 -21.96
CA LEU A 11 -14.37 3.03 -21.17
C LEU A 11 -15.12 1.85 -21.80
N SER A 12 -15.19 1.78 -23.14
CA SER A 12 -15.92 0.70 -23.83
C SER A 12 -15.23 -0.67 -23.73
N LYS A 13 -13.92 -0.72 -23.47
CA LYS A 13 -13.15 -1.97 -23.36
C LYS A 13 -13.32 -2.63 -21.99
N TYR A 14 -13.42 -1.82 -20.92
CA TYR A 14 -13.58 -2.31 -19.55
C TYR A 14 -15.04 -2.66 -19.20
N THR A 15 -16.04 -1.96 -19.76
CA THR A 15 -17.45 -2.27 -19.48
C THR A 15 -17.92 -3.62 -20.05
N SER A 16 -17.36 -4.07 -21.17
CA SER A 16 -17.74 -5.35 -21.77
C SER A 16 -17.12 -6.54 -21.03
N TYR A 17 -15.89 -6.43 -20.53
CA TYR A 17 -15.19 -7.52 -19.83
C TYR A 17 -15.76 -7.80 -18.43
N LEU A 18 -16.21 -6.75 -17.73
CA LEU A 18 -16.84 -6.87 -16.40
C LEU A 18 -18.22 -7.55 -16.43
N LEU A 19 -19.01 -7.35 -17.49
CA LEU A 19 -20.35 -7.95 -17.59
C LEU A 19 -20.30 -9.45 -17.96
N THR A 20 -19.32 -9.87 -18.78
CA THR A 20 -19.20 -11.28 -19.20
C THR A 20 -18.62 -12.16 -18.09
N SER A 21 -17.69 -11.63 -17.30
CA SER A 21 -17.03 -12.37 -16.21
C SER A 21 -17.90 -12.57 -14.97
N ILE A 22 -18.85 -11.66 -14.69
CA ILE A 22 -19.70 -11.74 -13.50
C ILE A 22 -21.02 -12.47 -13.77
N TYR A 23 -21.58 -12.42 -14.99
CA TYR A 23 -22.95 -12.90 -15.24
C TYR A 23 -23.12 -13.93 -16.36
N GLY A 24 -22.07 -14.29 -17.13
CA GLY A 24 -22.18 -15.32 -18.17
C GLY A 24 -23.21 -15.02 -19.28
N LEU A 25 -23.58 -13.75 -19.46
CA LEU A 25 -24.55 -13.32 -20.47
C LEU A 25 -23.83 -12.78 -21.70
N THR A 26 -23.92 -13.50 -22.83
CA THR A 26 -23.64 -12.94 -24.15
C THR A 26 -24.86 -12.14 -24.61
N LEU A 27 -24.75 -10.81 -24.68
CA LEU A 27 -25.77 -9.96 -25.29
C LEU A 27 -25.40 -9.65 -26.73
N GLU A 28 -26.17 -10.23 -27.66
CA GLU A 28 -26.21 -9.83 -29.06
C GLU A 28 -26.59 -8.35 -29.19
N SER A 29 -25.88 -7.65 -30.07
CA SER A 29 -26.11 -6.23 -30.34
C SER A 29 -27.51 -5.96 -30.88
N SER A 30 -28.27 -5.06 -30.27
CA SER A 30 -29.28 -4.30 -31.02
C SER A 30 -29.59 -2.91 -30.42
N LYS A 31 -29.30 -1.91 -31.28
CA LYS A 31 -30.02 -0.65 -31.55
C LYS A 31 -30.71 0.11 -30.41
N GLY A 32 -30.03 1.21 -30.02
CA GLY A 32 -30.53 2.59 -29.90
C GLY A 32 -31.76 2.91 -29.05
N VAL A 33 -31.67 3.96 -28.21
CA VAL A 33 -32.68 5.04 -28.04
C VAL A 33 -32.24 6.07 -26.98
N LYS A 34 -32.20 7.33 -27.44
CA LYS A 34 -32.49 8.67 -26.85
C LYS A 34 -32.03 9.09 -25.44
N ASP A 35 -31.27 10.17 -25.47
CA ASP A 35 -31.06 11.18 -24.42
C ASP A 35 -32.37 11.67 -23.77
N TYR A 36 -32.34 11.82 -22.45
CA TYR A 36 -33.22 12.73 -21.72
C TYR A 36 -32.39 13.73 -20.92
N ILE A 37 -32.43 14.97 -21.37
CA ILE A 37 -31.96 16.17 -20.69
C ILE A 37 -33.03 16.57 -19.65
N SER A 38 -32.63 16.88 -18.42
CA SER A 38 -33.44 17.70 -17.50
C SER A 38 -32.60 18.85 -16.92
N LYS A 39 -33.29 19.97 -16.74
CA LYS A 39 -32.80 21.36 -16.70
C LYS A 39 -32.26 21.80 -15.33
N GLU A 40 -31.36 22.78 -15.42
CA GLU A 40 -30.87 23.65 -14.35
C GLU A 40 -31.98 24.36 -13.56
N SER A 41 -31.66 24.69 -12.31
CA SER A 41 -32.18 25.90 -11.65
C SER A 41 -31.01 26.67 -11.03
N THR A 42 -30.85 27.91 -11.49
CA THR A 42 -29.83 28.88 -11.10
C THR A 42 -30.32 29.73 -9.93
N LYS A 43 -29.43 30.04 -8.98
CA LYS A 43 -29.51 31.23 -8.12
C LYS A 43 -28.13 31.84 -7.96
N ASN A 44 -28.01 33.09 -8.42
CA ASN A 44 -26.86 33.98 -8.32
C ASN A 44 -26.63 34.42 -6.87
N ILE A 45 -25.37 34.55 -6.46
CA ILE A 45 -24.93 35.47 -5.42
C ILE A 45 -23.61 36.10 -5.90
N ASP A 46 -23.62 37.42 -6.01
CA ASP A 46 -22.49 38.28 -6.40
C ASP A 46 -21.40 38.29 -5.31
N GLY A 47 -20.12 38.28 -5.74
CA GLY A 47 -18.96 38.45 -4.86
C GLY A 47 -17.70 38.79 -5.65
N GLU A 48 -17.04 39.89 -5.27
CA GLU A 48 -15.90 40.53 -5.93
C GLU A 48 -14.74 39.59 -6.32
N VAL A 49 -14.21 39.80 -7.52
CA VAL A 49 -12.92 39.26 -7.98
C VAL A 49 -11.82 40.22 -7.54
N ILE A 50 -11.03 39.86 -6.54
CA ILE A 50 -9.83 40.60 -6.14
C ILE A 50 -8.64 39.99 -6.89
N ASP A 51 -8.04 40.77 -7.81
CA ASP A 51 -6.82 40.41 -8.54
C ASP A 51 -5.60 40.45 -7.62
N ILE A 52 -5.06 39.27 -7.31
CA ILE A 52 -3.96 39.06 -6.37
C ILE A 52 -2.62 39.55 -6.95
N LYS A 53 -2.55 39.82 -8.27
CA LYS A 53 -1.29 40.21 -8.92
C LYS A 53 -0.79 41.62 -8.57
N GLU A 54 -1.65 42.54 -8.13
CA GLU A 54 -1.21 43.90 -7.77
C GLU A 54 -0.64 44.03 -6.34
N LYS A 55 -0.95 43.11 -5.42
CA LYS A 55 -0.46 43.18 -4.02
C LYS A 55 0.97 42.70 -3.81
N LEU A 56 1.58 42.03 -4.80
CA LEU A 56 2.95 41.51 -4.74
C LEU A 56 4.04 42.55 -5.07
N LYS A 57 3.67 43.81 -5.40
CA LYS A 57 4.62 44.83 -5.88
C LYS A 57 4.99 45.96 -4.91
N ARG A 58 4.58 45.91 -3.64
CA ARG A 58 5.07 46.85 -2.61
C ARG A 58 5.55 46.09 -1.39
N GLY A 59 6.86 45.97 -1.26
CA GLY A 59 7.52 45.40 -0.09
C GLY A 59 7.44 46.28 1.16
N LEU A 60 7.93 45.70 2.28
CA LEU A 60 8.06 46.23 3.65
C LEU A 60 6.77 46.05 4.48
N GLU A 61 6.71 45.43 5.67
CA GLU A 61 7.66 44.88 6.65
C GLU A 61 6.86 43.82 7.45
N PHE A 62 7.39 42.61 7.68
CA PHE A 62 6.72 41.61 8.52
C PHE A 62 7.18 41.75 9.98
N ASN A 63 6.23 42.14 10.85
CA ASN A 63 6.39 42.16 12.30
C ASN A 63 6.25 40.73 12.86
N ASN A 64 7.28 40.23 13.53
CA ASN A 64 7.40 38.87 14.09
C ASN A 64 6.60 38.64 15.39
N LYS A 65 5.31 38.99 15.44
CA LYS A 65 4.43 38.63 16.56
C LYS A 65 3.00 38.44 16.06
N ASP A 66 2.72 37.24 15.55
CA ASP A 66 1.43 36.52 15.59
C ASP A 66 1.41 35.37 14.56
N ILE A 67 2.46 34.54 14.55
CA ILE A 67 2.38 33.19 13.99
C ILE A 67 2.17 32.27 15.18
N THR A 68 0.90 32.06 15.54
CA THR A 68 0.51 30.96 16.41
C THR A 68 0.84 29.66 15.68
N ASN A 69 1.98 29.08 16.03
CA ASN A 69 2.41 27.75 15.63
C ASN A 69 1.22 26.77 15.69
N PRO A 70 0.72 26.20 14.58
CA PRO A 70 0.35 24.81 14.65
C PRO A 70 1.65 24.11 15.05
N LYS A 71 1.64 23.49 16.23
CA LYS A 71 2.75 22.68 16.73
C LYS A 71 3.09 21.66 15.65
N LEU A 72 4.07 21.96 14.81
CA LEU A 72 4.80 20.98 14.04
C LEU A 72 5.40 20.08 15.11
N ILE A 73 4.75 18.96 15.37
CA ILE A 73 5.41 17.85 16.02
C ILE A 73 6.43 17.42 14.97
N LEU A 74 7.65 17.97 15.06
CA LEU A 74 8.80 17.29 14.48
C LEU A 74 8.83 15.92 15.17
N GLU A 75 8.26 14.91 14.52
CA GLU A 75 8.67 13.53 14.77
C GLU A 75 10.21 13.57 14.62
N GLY A 76 10.93 13.33 15.72
CA GLY A 76 12.39 13.38 15.72
C GLY A 76 12.95 12.56 14.56
N ASN A 77 14.00 13.06 13.91
CA ASN A 77 14.70 12.48 12.76
C ASN A 77 14.27 11.04 12.46
N ILE A 78 13.34 10.88 11.51
CA ILE A 78 12.91 9.57 11.04
C ILE A 78 14.11 8.98 10.27
N GLU A 79 14.93 8.19 10.96
CA GLU A 79 16.08 7.55 10.34
C GLU A 79 15.65 6.28 9.63
N PHE A 80 15.68 6.33 8.30
CA PHE A 80 15.60 5.14 7.47
C PHE A 80 17.00 4.53 7.32
N ARG A 81 17.11 3.23 7.51
CA ARG A 81 18.31 2.43 7.25
C ARG A 81 18.31 1.99 5.78
N GLU A 82 19.42 2.22 5.09
CA GLU A 82 19.68 1.62 3.77
C GLU A 82 19.84 0.10 3.90
N ILE A 83 19.14 -0.66 3.05
CA ILE A 83 19.21 -2.12 3.09
C ILE A 83 20.39 -2.60 2.25
N LEU A 84 21.47 -3.00 2.93
CA LEU A 84 22.72 -3.46 2.28
C LEU A 84 23.03 -4.94 2.53
N SER A 85 22.54 -5.51 3.63
CA SER A 85 22.76 -6.91 4.00
C SER A 85 21.56 -7.75 3.59
N THR A 86 21.72 -8.59 2.57
CA THR A 86 20.62 -9.33 1.95
C THR A 86 20.87 -10.83 1.83
N GLU A 87 19.80 -11.59 1.64
CA GLU A 87 19.80 -13.01 1.33
C GLU A 87 18.88 -13.30 0.14
N ILE A 88 19.17 -14.37 -0.60
CA ILE A 88 18.36 -14.78 -1.75
C ILE A 88 17.59 -16.07 -1.44
N LEU A 89 16.28 -16.03 -1.66
CA LEU A 89 15.42 -17.22 -1.72
C LEU A 89 15.01 -17.48 -3.17
N LYS A 90 14.94 -18.75 -3.56
CA LYS A 90 14.58 -19.14 -4.93
C LYS A 90 13.58 -20.29 -4.92
N SER A 91 12.64 -20.24 -5.85
CA SER A 91 11.78 -21.36 -6.23
C SER A 91 11.88 -21.62 -7.74
N ASN A 92 11.02 -22.50 -8.27
CA ASN A 92 10.88 -22.68 -9.70
C ASN A 92 10.20 -21.46 -10.34
N GLY A 93 11.01 -20.48 -10.77
CA GLY A 93 10.58 -19.36 -11.59
C GLY A 93 10.43 -18.02 -10.86
N LEU A 94 10.57 -17.98 -9.53
CA LEU A 94 10.61 -16.76 -8.74
C LEU A 94 11.86 -16.75 -7.84
N GLU A 95 12.57 -15.64 -7.87
CA GLU A 95 13.67 -15.32 -6.96
C GLU A 95 13.32 -14.04 -6.19
N ILE A 96 13.58 -14.04 -4.88
CA ILE A 96 13.48 -12.83 -4.06
C ILE A 96 14.77 -12.54 -3.32
N VAL A 97 15.01 -11.25 -3.12
CA VAL A 97 16.08 -10.73 -2.29
C VAL A 97 15.46 -10.17 -1.03
N VAL A 98 15.80 -10.72 0.13
CA VAL A 98 15.27 -10.32 1.44
C VAL A 98 16.36 -9.65 2.26
N ASP A 99 15.97 -8.70 3.11
CA ASP A 99 16.84 -8.04 4.07
C ASP A 99 17.18 -8.97 5.22
N ARG A 100 18.45 -9.06 5.65
CA ARG A 100 18.82 -9.90 6.79
C ARG A 100 18.47 -9.27 8.14
N GLU A 101 18.31 -7.95 8.21
CA GLU A 101 18.22 -7.23 9.50
C GLU A 101 16.78 -6.93 9.93
N PHE A 102 15.83 -6.97 9.00
CA PHE A 102 14.41 -6.75 9.26
C PHE A 102 13.59 -7.46 8.18
N PRO A 103 12.33 -7.88 8.42
CA PRO A 103 11.49 -8.56 7.43
C PRO A 103 11.08 -7.65 6.28
N ASN A 104 12.02 -7.24 5.41
CA ASN A 104 11.78 -6.51 4.16
C ASN A 104 12.10 -7.40 2.96
N ILE A 105 11.40 -7.17 1.85
CA ILE A 105 11.76 -7.72 0.54
C ILE A 105 12.28 -6.57 -0.30
N VAL A 106 13.48 -6.73 -0.86
CA VAL A 106 14.18 -5.70 -1.65
C VAL A 106 13.83 -5.80 -3.13
N GLN A 107 13.67 -7.03 -3.63
CA GLN A 107 13.50 -7.27 -5.05
C GLN A 107 12.84 -8.62 -5.31
N TYR A 108 12.10 -8.69 -6.41
CA TYR A 108 11.57 -9.90 -7.02
C TYR A 108 12.09 -10.05 -8.43
N LYS A 109 12.32 -11.29 -8.87
CA LYS A 109 12.78 -11.59 -10.22
C LYS A 109 12.06 -12.80 -10.80
N ILE A 110 11.47 -12.63 -11.98
CA ILE A 110 10.84 -13.69 -12.79
C ILE A 110 11.50 -13.67 -14.16
N GLY A 111 12.30 -14.70 -14.47
CA GLY A 111 13.14 -14.70 -15.67
C GLY A 111 14.15 -13.53 -15.63
N GLU A 112 14.09 -12.64 -16.61
CA GLU A 112 14.93 -11.43 -16.68
C GLU A 112 14.22 -10.18 -16.12
N LYS A 113 12.91 -10.29 -15.85
CA LYS A 113 12.09 -9.17 -15.37
C LYS A 113 12.25 -8.99 -13.86
N ILE A 114 12.30 -7.74 -13.43
CA ILE A 114 12.54 -7.35 -12.04
C ILE A 114 11.41 -6.44 -11.57
N LEU A 115 10.96 -6.65 -10.33
CA LEU A 115 10.10 -5.73 -9.60
C LEU A 115 10.76 -5.38 -8.27
N LYS A 116 10.68 -4.12 -7.85
CA LYS A 116 11.36 -3.62 -6.65
C LYS A 116 10.47 -3.79 -5.41
N GLY A 117 11.11 -3.78 -4.25
CA GLY A 117 10.48 -3.68 -2.93
C GLY A 117 11.13 -2.55 -2.13
N ALA A 118 11.45 -2.78 -0.87
CA ALA A 118 12.03 -1.77 0.00
C ALA A 118 13.53 -1.57 -0.29
N ARG A 119 13.94 -0.31 -0.48
CA ARG A 119 15.37 0.10 -0.48
C ARG A 119 15.85 0.55 0.90
N LYS A 120 14.95 1.20 1.65
CA LYS A 120 15.19 1.71 2.99
C LYS A 120 14.13 1.20 3.95
N SER A 121 14.48 1.02 5.22
CA SER A 121 13.54 0.56 6.25
C SER A 121 13.67 1.37 7.53
N ARG A 122 12.56 1.57 8.23
CA ARG A 122 12.58 2.15 9.59
C ARG A 122 12.96 1.12 10.65
N ASP A 123 12.87 -0.17 10.32
CA ASP A 123 12.97 -1.29 11.25
C ASP A 123 12.01 -1.18 12.44
N GLU A 124 10.80 -0.70 12.21
CA GLU A 124 9.82 -0.39 13.25
C GLU A 124 8.47 -1.04 12.96
N PHE A 125 7.79 -1.42 14.04
CA PHE A 125 6.39 -1.83 14.04
C PHE A 125 5.55 -0.77 14.76
N LEU A 126 4.33 -0.55 14.29
CA LEU A 126 3.27 0.05 15.08
C LEU A 126 2.51 -1.08 15.78
N ILE A 127 2.65 -1.19 17.09
CA ILE A 127 1.93 -2.14 17.94
C ILE A 127 0.99 -1.33 18.81
N ASN A 128 -0.32 -1.58 18.67
CA ASN A 128 -1.38 -0.75 19.29
C ASN A 128 -1.22 0.75 18.98
N GLY A 129 -0.75 1.09 17.78
CA GLY A 129 -0.49 2.45 17.35
C GLY A 129 0.80 3.09 17.89
N SER A 130 1.54 2.41 18.77
CA SER A 130 2.83 2.89 19.30
C SER A 130 4.00 2.28 18.54
N ARG A 131 5.07 3.07 18.31
CA ARG A 131 6.26 2.62 17.57
C ARG A 131 7.17 1.77 18.46
N PHE A 132 7.58 0.60 17.95
CA PHE A 132 8.57 -0.27 18.58
C PHE A 132 9.58 -0.79 17.56
N LYS A 133 10.86 -0.72 17.91
CA LYS A 133 11.97 -1.33 17.17
C LYS A 133 12.37 -2.65 17.86
N PRO A 134 12.24 -3.82 17.21
CA PRO A 134 12.67 -5.08 17.79
C PRO A 134 14.18 -5.25 17.70
N LYS A 135 14.73 -6.11 18.56
CA LYS A 135 16.00 -6.79 18.25
C LYS A 135 15.68 -7.95 17.31
N VAL A 136 16.37 -8.02 16.17
CA VAL A 136 16.14 -9.03 15.14
C VAL A 136 17.29 -10.03 15.11
N THR A 137 16.94 -11.31 14.97
CA THR A 137 17.84 -12.36 14.47
C THR A 137 17.17 -13.07 13.32
N SER A 138 17.92 -13.49 12.32
CA SER A 138 17.37 -14.09 11.12
C SER A 138 18.21 -15.26 10.63
N GLU A 139 17.56 -16.18 9.94
CA GLU A 139 18.20 -17.38 9.39
C GLU A 139 17.44 -17.86 8.14
N LYS A 140 18.20 -18.41 7.19
CA LYS A 140 17.62 -19.16 6.07
C LYS A 140 17.41 -20.60 6.52
N ILE A 141 16.18 -21.09 6.44
CA ILE A 141 15.80 -22.43 6.85
C ILE A 141 15.38 -23.23 5.62
N TYR A 142 15.73 -24.52 5.62
CA TYR A 142 15.21 -25.50 4.69
C TYR A 142 14.35 -26.49 5.46
N ASP A 143 13.08 -26.60 5.10
CA ASP A 143 12.21 -27.67 5.54
C ASP A 143 11.87 -28.61 4.38
N HIS A 144 11.81 -29.90 4.68
CA HIS A 144 11.53 -30.94 3.69
C HIS A 144 10.11 -30.92 3.11
N ILE A 145 9.16 -30.26 3.79
CA ILE A 145 7.76 -30.12 3.35
C ILE A 145 7.52 -28.69 2.83
N GLU A 146 7.96 -27.67 3.58
CA GLU A 146 7.71 -26.26 3.26
C GLU A 146 8.73 -25.65 2.28
N GLY A 147 9.86 -26.31 2.04
CA GLY A 147 10.94 -25.81 1.19
C GLY A 147 11.84 -24.77 1.88
N GLU A 148 12.51 -23.94 1.08
CA GLU A 148 13.35 -22.85 1.59
C GLU A 148 12.51 -21.65 2.03
N TYR A 149 12.80 -21.13 3.22
CA TYR A 149 12.22 -19.90 3.72
C TYR A 149 13.21 -19.10 4.55
N TYR A 150 12.92 -17.83 4.76
CA TYR A 150 13.73 -16.95 5.61
C TYR A 150 12.93 -16.57 6.84
N LEU A 151 13.46 -16.88 8.02
CA LEU A 151 12.80 -16.68 9.31
C LEU A 151 13.44 -15.51 10.05
N TYR A 152 12.60 -14.62 10.57
CA TYR A 152 12.97 -13.53 11.46
C TYR A 152 12.39 -13.79 12.84
N ARG A 153 13.24 -13.70 13.88
CA ARG A 153 12.81 -13.69 15.27
C ARG A 153 12.98 -12.28 15.80
N LEU A 154 11.89 -11.73 16.31
CA LEU A 154 11.75 -10.33 16.73
C LEU A 154 11.54 -10.30 18.24
N ASN A 155 12.42 -9.62 18.96
CA ASN A 155 12.30 -9.46 20.41
C ASN A 155 12.04 -7.98 20.77
N PHE A 156 10.86 -7.70 21.32
CA PHE A 156 10.42 -6.39 21.75
C PHE A 156 10.55 -6.23 23.27
N ARG A 157 11.79 -6.09 23.75
CA ARG A 157 12.12 -6.03 25.20
C ARG A 157 11.26 -5.07 26.01
N LYS A 158 10.92 -3.90 25.46
CA LYS A 158 10.16 -2.85 26.17
C LYS A 158 8.75 -3.28 26.56
N ILE A 159 8.15 -4.21 25.82
CA ILE A 159 6.79 -4.71 26.05
C ILE A 159 6.75 -6.21 26.37
N ASN A 160 7.93 -6.84 26.51
CA ASN A 160 8.08 -8.27 26.76
C ASN A 160 7.30 -9.15 25.77
N VAL A 161 7.42 -8.83 24.48
CA VAL A 161 6.79 -9.57 23.38
C VAL A 161 7.88 -10.16 22.48
N GLU A 162 7.65 -11.37 22.01
CA GLU A 162 8.43 -12.00 20.96
C GLU A 162 7.53 -12.36 19.78
N MET A 163 8.02 -12.20 18.55
CA MET A 163 7.32 -12.61 17.34
C MET A 163 8.26 -13.35 16.41
N ALA A 164 7.70 -14.22 15.57
CA ALA A 164 8.41 -14.83 14.47
C ALA A 164 7.68 -14.50 13.16
N ILE A 165 8.42 -14.07 12.14
CA ILE A 165 7.89 -13.78 10.80
C ILE A 165 8.71 -14.56 9.78
N SER A 166 8.05 -15.19 8.81
CA SER A 166 8.72 -15.87 7.70
C SER A 166 8.38 -15.27 6.34
N PHE A 167 9.34 -15.36 5.42
CA PHE A 167 9.10 -15.24 3.98
C PHE A 167 9.25 -16.60 3.31
N LYS A 168 8.17 -17.05 2.67
CA LYS A 168 8.07 -18.33 1.96
C LYS A 168 7.67 -18.08 0.51
N ILE A 169 8.35 -18.70 -0.46
CA ILE A 169 7.88 -18.67 -1.85
C ILE A 169 6.93 -19.86 -2.05
N ILE A 170 5.69 -19.57 -2.46
CA ILE A 170 4.67 -20.57 -2.75
C ILE A 170 4.19 -20.32 -4.18
N ASP A 171 4.52 -21.25 -5.08
CA ASP A 171 4.31 -21.11 -6.52
C ASP A 171 4.93 -19.81 -7.07
N ASN A 172 4.09 -18.92 -7.62
CA ASN A 172 4.47 -17.59 -8.12
C ASN A 172 4.18 -16.46 -7.12
N THR A 173 4.04 -16.78 -5.84
CA THR A 173 3.70 -15.82 -4.79
C THR A 173 4.69 -15.88 -3.63
N VAL A 174 4.76 -14.80 -2.86
CA VAL A 174 5.58 -14.75 -1.64
C VAL A 174 4.67 -14.55 -0.46
N LYS A 175 4.67 -15.50 0.47
CA LYS A 175 3.91 -15.41 1.70
C LYS A 175 4.79 -14.78 2.79
N LEU A 176 4.30 -13.67 3.35
CA LEU A 176 4.70 -13.15 4.66
C LEU A 176 3.76 -13.76 5.69
N GLN A 177 4.29 -14.51 6.65
CA GLN A 177 3.49 -15.13 7.71
C GLN A 177 4.08 -14.76 9.06
N PHE A 178 3.25 -14.31 9.99
CA PHE A 178 3.61 -14.34 11.40
C PHE A 178 3.44 -15.78 11.88
N GLU A 179 4.54 -16.44 12.20
CA GLU A 179 4.55 -17.83 12.65
C GLU A 179 4.16 -17.93 14.12
N GLU A 180 4.58 -16.94 14.93
CA GLU A 180 4.30 -16.89 16.36
C GLU A 180 4.20 -15.45 16.88
N ILE A 181 3.37 -15.26 17.90
CA ILE A 181 3.29 -14.03 18.71
C ILE A 181 3.18 -14.46 20.18
N ASN A 182 4.24 -14.24 20.94
CA ASN A 182 4.38 -14.63 22.34
C ASN A 182 4.37 -13.38 23.23
N GLU A 183 3.29 -13.19 23.99
CA GLU A 183 3.12 -12.10 24.94
C GLU A 183 3.55 -12.54 26.34
N ASN A 184 4.83 -12.36 26.66
CA ASN A 184 5.44 -12.90 27.88
C ASN A 184 5.21 -12.01 29.12
N GLY A 185 4.47 -10.90 28.99
CA GLY A 185 4.13 -9.98 30.08
C GLY A 185 2.69 -9.49 30.03
N GLU A 186 2.42 -8.39 30.75
CA GLU A 186 1.08 -7.80 30.86
C GLU A 186 0.62 -7.06 29.59
N PHE A 187 1.56 -6.68 28.71
CA PHE A 187 1.23 -5.96 27.49
C PHE A 187 0.48 -6.88 26.52
N LYS A 188 -0.74 -6.47 26.13
CA LYS A 188 -1.57 -7.18 25.16
C LYS A 188 -1.63 -6.45 23.84
N ILE A 189 -1.44 -7.20 22.77
CA ILE A 189 -1.46 -6.74 21.39
C ILE A 189 -2.89 -6.82 20.87
N TYR A 190 -3.32 -5.76 20.20
CA TYR A 190 -4.62 -5.65 19.55
C TYR A 190 -4.44 -5.40 18.06
N LYS A 191 -3.46 -4.56 17.70
CA LYS A 191 -3.14 -4.21 16.31
C LYS A 191 -1.64 -4.24 16.05
N ILE A 192 -1.28 -4.71 14.86
CA ILE A 192 0.11 -4.74 14.38
C ILE A 192 0.13 -4.12 12.98
N GLN A 193 1.11 -3.28 12.71
CA GLN A 193 1.36 -2.72 11.38
C GLN A 193 2.86 -2.51 11.19
N ILE A 194 3.35 -2.67 9.96
CA ILE A 194 4.69 -2.24 9.55
C ILE A 194 4.48 -1.01 8.64
N PRO A 195 4.69 0.22 9.14
CA PRO A 195 4.47 1.43 8.35
C PRO A 195 5.58 1.60 7.30
N ASN A 196 5.22 2.08 6.10
CA ASN A 196 6.16 2.32 5.00
C ASN A 196 7.00 1.09 4.67
N HIS A 197 6.37 -0.09 4.71
CA HIS A 197 7.06 -1.37 4.54
C HIS A 197 7.53 -1.58 3.10
N ASN A 198 6.85 -0.94 2.14
CA ASN A 198 7.18 -0.96 0.70
C ASN A 198 7.50 -2.38 0.20
N LEU A 199 6.59 -3.33 0.46
CA LEU A 199 6.74 -4.71 0.01
C LEU A 199 6.86 -4.76 -1.51
N ILE A 200 6.12 -3.92 -2.22
CA ILE A 200 6.26 -3.69 -3.66
C ILE A 200 6.58 -2.21 -3.87
N SER A 201 7.44 -1.90 -4.84
CA SER A 201 7.70 -0.53 -5.27
C SER A 201 7.99 -0.41 -6.76
N ILE A 202 7.70 0.77 -7.30
CA ILE A 202 8.00 1.22 -8.67
C ILE A 202 8.52 2.67 -8.64
N ASN A 203 9.18 3.12 -9.70
CA ASN A 203 9.73 4.49 -9.80
C ASN A 203 9.72 5.03 -11.22
N GLU A 204 9.75 6.35 -11.37
CA GLU A 204 9.55 7.07 -12.64
C GLU A 204 10.53 6.76 -13.79
N GLU A 205 11.62 6.03 -13.51
CA GLU A 205 12.64 5.63 -14.48
C GLU A 205 12.30 4.35 -15.27
N GLU A 206 11.26 3.60 -14.89
CA GLU A 206 10.85 2.34 -15.56
C GLU A 206 9.91 2.62 -16.76
N GLU A 207 9.72 1.68 -17.68
CA GLU A 207 9.13 1.97 -19.01
C GLU A 207 7.62 2.28 -18.99
N ASN A 208 6.78 1.51 -18.28
CA ASN A 208 5.35 1.79 -18.06
C ASN A 208 5.04 1.74 -16.56
N LEU A 209 4.32 2.71 -16.01
CA LEU A 209 4.28 2.93 -14.56
C LEU A 209 2.89 3.29 -14.09
N ASP A 210 2.08 2.28 -13.82
CA ASP A 210 0.70 2.47 -13.47
C ASP A 210 0.43 2.05 -12.01
N ILE A 211 -0.35 2.89 -11.33
CA ILE A 211 -0.98 2.58 -10.06
C ILE A 211 -2.48 2.40 -10.33
N THR A 212 -2.95 1.18 -10.16
CA THR A 212 -4.39 0.87 -10.19
C THR A 212 -4.86 0.54 -8.78
N ALA A 213 -5.90 1.21 -8.30
CA ALA A 213 -6.39 1.02 -6.94
C ALA A 213 -7.91 1.05 -6.86
N ALA A 214 -8.46 0.29 -5.91
CA ALA A 214 -9.90 0.24 -5.65
C ALA A 214 -10.18 0.45 -4.17
N ARG A 215 -11.16 1.32 -3.88
CA ARG A 215 -11.75 1.48 -2.54
C ARG A 215 -13.17 0.98 -2.55
N VAL A 216 -13.48 -0.02 -1.74
CA VAL A 216 -14.86 -0.47 -1.48
C VAL A 216 -15.28 0.10 -0.13
N TYR A 217 -16.42 0.78 -0.07
CA TYR A 217 -16.93 1.44 1.14
C TYR A 217 -18.42 1.16 1.38
N GLY A 218 -18.86 -0.03 0.96
CA GLY A 218 -20.22 -0.53 1.13
C GLY A 218 -20.56 -1.60 0.10
N ILE A 219 -21.71 -2.27 0.29
CA ILE A 219 -22.15 -3.39 -0.57
C ILE A 219 -22.28 -2.98 -2.05
N LEU A 220 -22.61 -1.71 -2.33
CA LEU A 220 -22.87 -1.19 -3.67
C LEU A 220 -22.04 0.06 -3.97
N SER A 221 -20.90 0.23 -3.30
CA SER A 221 -20.12 1.47 -3.43
C SER A 221 -18.63 1.18 -3.50
N SER A 222 -18.05 1.49 -4.65
CA SER A 222 -16.63 1.47 -4.90
C SER A 222 -16.17 2.67 -5.72
N ASN A 223 -14.90 3.03 -5.57
CA ASN A 223 -14.20 3.96 -6.45
C ASN A 223 -12.95 3.26 -6.97
N ASP A 224 -12.76 3.32 -8.28
CA ASP A 224 -11.55 2.83 -8.94
C ASP A 224 -10.70 4.02 -9.37
N TYR A 225 -9.39 3.88 -9.19
CA TYR A 225 -8.39 4.90 -9.44
C TYR A 225 -7.30 4.33 -10.34
N PHE A 226 -6.93 5.09 -11.35
CA PHE A 226 -5.89 4.74 -12.31
C PHE A 226 -4.97 5.96 -12.44
N TYR A 227 -3.69 5.77 -12.17
CA TYR A 227 -2.70 6.84 -12.19
C TYR A 227 -1.45 6.41 -12.94
N ASP A 228 -0.99 7.24 -13.87
CA ASP A 228 0.41 7.22 -14.31
C ASP A 228 1.26 7.83 -13.17
N LEU A 229 2.27 7.10 -12.70
CA LEU A 229 3.15 7.54 -11.62
C LEU A 229 3.81 8.90 -11.94
N ARG A 230 4.21 9.13 -13.18
CA ARG A 230 4.90 10.36 -13.61
C ARG A 230 3.98 11.58 -13.51
N GLU A 231 2.69 11.39 -13.74
CA GLU A 231 1.69 12.46 -13.67
C GLU A 231 1.13 12.67 -12.25
N LYS A 232 1.10 11.62 -11.42
CA LYS A 232 0.56 11.70 -10.06
C LYS A 232 1.39 12.61 -9.16
N GLU A 233 0.72 13.51 -8.45
CA GLU A 233 1.34 14.32 -7.38
C GLU A 233 1.79 13.43 -6.21
N VAL A 234 2.91 13.80 -5.61
CA VAL A 234 3.46 13.16 -4.41
C VAL A 234 2.44 13.23 -3.26
N ASP A 235 2.18 12.08 -2.66
CA ASP A 235 1.22 11.96 -1.57
C ASP A 235 1.80 12.52 -0.27
N GLN A 236 1.08 13.48 0.35
CA GLN A 236 1.46 14.05 1.65
C GLN A 236 1.43 13.02 2.79
N ASN A 237 0.55 12.01 2.68
CA ASN A 237 0.39 10.94 3.65
C ASN A 237 0.08 9.63 2.91
N PRO A 238 0.34 8.47 3.53
CA PRO A 238 -0.12 7.19 2.99
C PRO A 238 -1.62 7.18 2.68
N VAL A 239 -1.95 6.64 1.50
CA VAL A 239 -3.31 6.43 1.03
C VAL A 239 -3.71 4.99 1.30
N HIS A 240 -4.90 4.76 1.87
CA HIS A 240 -5.43 3.42 2.12
C HIS A 240 -6.46 3.01 1.08
N GLN A 241 -6.48 1.72 0.76
CA GLN A 241 -7.36 1.13 -0.23
C GLN A 241 -7.78 -0.29 0.19
N THR A 242 -8.82 -0.81 -0.46
CA THR A 242 -9.19 -2.23 -0.37
C THR A 242 -8.20 -3.06 -1.19
N MET A 243 -7.79 -2.58 -2.36
CA MET A 243 -6.83 -3.25 -3.22
C MET A 243 -6.02 -2.22 -4.01
N ALA A 244 -4.77 -2.56 -4.31
CA ALA A 244 -3.91 -1.76 -5.18
C ALA A 244 -2.95 -2.67 -5.95
N PHE A 245 -2.60 -2.25 -7.17
CA PHE A 245 -1.66 -2.87 -8.07
C PHE A 245 -0.61 -1.85 -8.44
N LEU A 246 0.65 -2.30 -8.49
CA LEU A 246 1.76 -1.53 -9.06
C LEU A 246 2.30 -2.31 -10.26
N ASP A 247 2.33 -1.67 -11.42
CA ASP A 247 2.93 -2.18 -12.64
C ASP A 247 4.15 -1.35 -13.04
N ASN A 248 5.21 -2.03 -13.51
CA ASN A 248 6.40 -1.40 -14.07
C ASN A 248 6.62 -1.69 -15.57
N GLY A 249 5.59 -2.16 -16.26
CA GLY A 249 5.60 -2.52 -17.69
C GLY A 249 6.20 -3.88 -17.99
N GLY A 250 6.93 -4.46 -17.03
CA GLY A 250 7.43 -5.83 -17.10
C GLY A 250 6.60 -6.78 -16.24
N LEU A 251 6.30 -6.35 -15.01
CA LEU A 251 5.61 -7.11 -13.98
C LEU A 251 4.60 -6.23 -13.24
N VAL A 252 3.45 -6.81 -12.95
CA VAL A 252 2.44 -6.26 -12.04
C VAL A 252 2.43 -7.06 -10.75
N ALA A 253 2.19 -6.38 -9.62
CA ALA A 253 2.00 -7.05 -8.34
C ALA A 253 0.94 -6.39 -7.46
N SER A 254 0.37 -7.22 -6.58
CA SER A 254 -0.59 -6.82 -5.56
C SER A 254 -0.38 -7.60 -4.25
N LEU A 255 -1.18 -7.26 -3.24
CA LEU A 255 -1.17 -7.86 -1.92
C LEU A 255 -2.55 -8.45 -1.60
N GLU A 256 -2.56 -9.70 -1.17
CA GLU A 256 -3.68 -10.31 -0.47
C GLU A 256 -3.31 -10.47 1.01
N ASN A 257 -4.23 -10.24 1.94
CA ASN A 257 -3.95 -10.36 3.38
C ASN A 257 -5.21 -10.64 4.19
N ASN A 258 -5.03 -10.96 5.48
CA ASN A 258 -6.11 -11.09 6.45
C ASN A 258 -6.34 -9.81 7.28
N VAL A 259 -6.12 -8.62 6.71
CA VAL A 259 -6.53 -7.37 7.36
C VAL A 259 -8.06 -7.28 7.38
N LEU A 260 -8.63 -7.15 8.58
CA LEU A 260 -10.08 -7.10 8.79
C LEU A 260 -10.72 -5.74 8.44
N ASP A 261 -9.92 -4.66 8.42
CA ASP A 261 -10.40 -3.35 7.98
C ASP A 261 -10.49 -3.32 6.45
N TYR A 262 -11.65 -3.70 5.91
CA TYR A 262 -11.91 -3.84 4.47
C TYR A 262 -11.67 -2.55 3.66
N GLU A 263 -11.77 -1.38 4.26
CA GLU A 263 -11.47 -0.12 3.57
C GLU A 263 -9.96 0.18 3.54
N LYS A 264 -9.17 -0.52 4.37
CA LYS A 264 -7.75 -0.23 4.63
C LYS A 264 -6.89 -1.48 4.61
N GLN A 265 -7.20 -2.41 3.71
CA GLN A 265 -6.44 -3.66 3.59
C GLN A 265 -5.01 -3.42 3.10
N VAL A 266 -4.81 -2.39 2.28
CA VAL A 266 -3.49 -1.98 1.81
C VAL A 266 -3.30 -0.47 1.95
N TYR A 267 -2.04 -0.07 2.04
CA TYR A 267 -1.60 1.31 1.94
C TYR A 267 -0.62 1.44 0.79
N TYR A 268 -0.70 2.55 0.07
CA TYR A 268 0.36 2.97 -0.83
C TYR A 268 0.71 4.43 -0.59
N GLN A 269 1.90 4.83 -1.03
CA GLN A 269 2.29 6.24 -1.03
C GLN A 269 3.25 6.52 -2.18
N THR A 270 2.99 7.59 -2.92
CA THR A 270 3.98 8.20 -3.80
C THR A 270 4.87 9.16 -3.02
N THR A 271 6.19 9.06 -3.18
CA THR A 271 7.18 9.90 -2.51
C THR A 271 8.25 10.37 -3.50
N LEU A 272 9.03 11.38 -3.10
CA LEU A 272 10.21 11.83 -3.85
C LEU A 272 11.46 11.46 -3.05
N ASN A 273 12.27 10.58 -3.61
CA ASN A 273 13.47 10.04 -2.95
C ASN A 273 14.68 10.33 -3.83
N GLU A 274 15.62 11.14 -3.33
CA GLU A 274 16.82 11.54 -4.08
C GLU A 274 16.53 12.13 -5.48
N GLY A 275 15.37 12.78 -5.62
CA GLY A 275 14.93 13.39 -6.88
C GLY A 275 14.21 12.44 -7.84
N VAL A 276 14.06 11.17 -7.47
CA VAL A 276 13.29 10.16 -8.22
C VAL A 276 11.95 9.93 -7.53
N LYS A 277 10.87 10.04 -8.29
CA LYS A 277 9.54 9.70 -7.78
C LYS A 277 9.36 8.18 -7.69
N GLU A 278 8.92 7.72 -6.53
CA GLU A 278 8.65 6.30 -6.26
C GLU A 278 7.26 6.10 -5.66
N ALA A 279 6.65 4.94 -5.91
CA ALA A 279 5.45 4.48 -5.23
C ALA A 279 5.76 3.18 -4.48
N GLY A 280 5.39 3.12 -3.21
CA GLY A 280 5.47 1.90 -2.40
C GLY A 280 4.09 1.40 -1.98
N LEU A 281 3.91 0.08 -1.92
CA LEU A 281 2.67 -0.60 -1.52
C LEU A 281 2.96 -1.58 -0.37
N TRP A 282 2.13 -1.57 0.66
CA TRP A 282 2.23 -2.43 1.83
C TRP A 282 0.88 -2.75 2.48
N ASN A 283 0.89 -3.64 3.46
CA ASN A 283 -0.31 -4.06 4.17
C ASN A 283 -0.91 -2.97 5.06
N GLY A 284 -2.22 -3.08 5.28
CA GLY A 284 -2.94 -2.44 6.35
C GLY A 284 -2.51 -2.88 7.74
N SER A 285 -3.21 -2.36 8.75
CA SER A 285 -3.02 -2.81 10.13
C SER A 285 -3.77 -4.11 10.34
N TRP A 286 -3.06 -5.18 10.70
CA TRP A 286 -3.69 -6.42 11.13
C TRP A 286 -4.31 -6.27 12.51
N THR A 287 -5.47 -6.89 12.69
CA THR A 287 -6.17 -6.98 13.97
C THR A 287 -5.90 -8.34 14.58
N TYR A 288 -5.17 -8.35 15.70
CA TYR A 288 -4.88 -9.56 16.47
C TYR A 288 -5.95 -9.85 17.54
N ARG A 289 -6.58 -8.78 18.05
CA ARG A 289 -7.79 -8.85 18.90
C ARG A 289 -8.71 -7.69 18.57
N GLU A 290 -9.98 -7.98 18.40
CA GLU A 290 -11.01 -6.98 18.13
C GLU A 290 -11.41 -6.28 19.43
N GLN A 291 -11.61 -4.97 19.35
CA GLN A 291 -12.20 -4.21 20.44
C GLN A 291 -13.72 -4.41 20.40
N LEU A 292 -14.30 -4.95 21.47
CA LEU A 292 -15.72 -5.26 21.58
C LEU A 292 -16.53 -4.10 22.18
N SER A 293 -15.87 -3.11 22.79
CA SER A 293 -16.52 -1.94 23.38
C SER A 293 -15.69 -0.67 23.23
N ASP A 294 -16.35 0.45 22.95
CA ASP A 294 -15.72 1.75 22.68
C ASP A 294 -15.18 2.49 23.93
N SER A 295 -15.28 1.89 25.12
CA SER A 295 -14.75 2.48 26.35
C SER A 295 -13.22 2.43 26.42
N GLU A 296 -12.59 3.42 27.07
CA GLU A 296 -11.17 3.34 27.44
C GLU A 296 -10.92 2.09 28.32
N GLY A 297 -9.97 1.25 27.92
CA GLY A 297 -9.75 -0.07 28.53
C GLY A 297 -10.74 -1.14 28.08
N GLY A 298 -11.41 -0.94 26.94
CA GLY A 298 -12.48 -1.79 26.42
C GLY A 298 -12.18 -3.27 26.40
N THR A 299 -13.26 -4.07 26.44
CA THR A 299 -13.15 -5.53 26.36
C THR A 299 -12.66 -5.91 24.97
N PHE A 300 -11.66 -6.78 24.89
CA PHE A 300 -11.16 -7.30 23.62
C PHE A 300 -11.62 -8.75 23.43
N SER A 301 -11.72 -9.16 22.17
CA SER A 301 -11.94 -10.56 21.80
C SER A 301 -10.77 -11.45 22.25
N GLY A 302 -10.96 -12.76 22.12
CA GLY A 302 -9.82 -13.67 22.03
C GLY A 302 -8.93 -13.35 20.82
N VAL A 303 -7.78 -14.02 20.74
CA VAL A 303 -6.93 -13.96 19.53
C VAL A 303 -7.74 -14.41 18.33
N THR A 304 -7.70 -13.63 17.25
CA THR A 304 -8.36 -13.94 15.97
C THR A 304 -7.53 -14.98 15.21
N GLU A 305 -6.62 -14.51 14.35
CA GLU A 305 -5.70 -15.30 13.54
C GLU A 305 -4.32 -14.62 13.57
N LEU A 306 -3.26 -15.38 13.30
CA LEU A 306 -1.95 -14.79 13.08
C LEU A 306 -1.95 -13.96 11.78
N PRO A 307 -1.32 -12.78 11.78
CA PRO A 307 -1.22 -11.96 10.58
C PRO A 307 -0.51 -12.67 9.43
N TRP A 308 -1.03 -12.50 8.22
CA TRP A 308 -0.35 -12.93 6.99
C TRP A 308 -0.67 -12.01 5.82
N SER A 309 0.22 -12.05 4.82
CA SER A 309 -0.04 -11.50 3.49
C SER A 309 0.64 -12.33 2.42
N ARG A 310 0.08 -12.33 1.22
CA ARG A 310 0.64 -12.94 0.02
C ARG A 310 0.88 -11.85 -1.01
N ILE A 311 2.15 -11.71 -1.39
CA ILE A 311 2.57 -10.86 -2.51
C ILE A 311 2.38 -11.69 -3.79
N VAL A 312 1.50 -11.23 -4.66
CA VAL A 312 1.19 -11.90 -5.93
C VAL A 312 1.85 -11.11 -7.05
N ILE A 313 2.63 -11.79 -7.89
CA ILE A 313 3.43 -11.16 -8.95
C ILE A 313 3.16 -11.88 -10.25
N SER A 314 3.01 -11.11 -11.31
CA SER A 314 2.74 -11.65 -12.64
C SER A 314 3.37 -10.80 -13.73
N GLY A 315 3.73 -11.45 -14.85
CA GLY A 315 3.82 -10.76 -16.14
C GLY A 315 2.47 -10.87 -16.86
N ASP A 316 2.51 -10.83 -18.19
CA ASP A 316 1.33 -11.06 -19.03
C ASP A 316 0.72 -12.46 -18.75
N LYS A 317 -0.58 -12.48 -18.43
CA LYS A 317 -1.38 -13.70 -18.22
C LYS A 317 -2.59 -13.79 -19.14
N ASN A 318 -2.95 -12.72 -19.84
CA ASN A 318 -4.10 -12.70 -20.74
C ASN A 318 -3.67 -12.79 -22.23
N ASN A 319 -2.37 -12.78 -22.52
CA ASN A 319 -1.74 -12.85 -23.83
C ASN A 319 -2.11 -11.68 -24.74
N ASP A 320 -2.16 -10.46 -24.21
CA ASP A 320 -2.37 -9.24 -25.00
C ASP A 320 -1.10 -8.41 -25.22
N ASP A 321 0.06 -8.96 -24.85
CA ASP A 321 1.39 -8.35 -24.93
C ASP A 321 1.55 -7.09 -24.05
N LEU A 322 0.60 -6.84 -23.14
CA LEU A 322 0.65 -5.81 -22.11
C LEU A 322 0.68 -6.46 -20.72
N VAL A 323 1.10 -5.68 -19.73
CA VAL A 323 1.06 -6.05 -18.33
C VAL A 323 0.27 -4.95 -17.64
N ASP A 324 -0.95 -5.24 -17.21
CA ASP A 324 -1.86 -4.28 -16.56
C ASP A 324 -2.83 -4.90 -15.54
#